data_AF-A0A6H2A549-F1
#
_entry.id   AF-A0A6H2A549-F1
#
_cell.length_a   1.000
_cell.length_b   1.000
_cell.length_c   1.000
_cell.angle_alpha   90.00
_cell.angle_beta   90.00
_cell.angle_gamma   90.00
#
_symmetry.space_group_name_H-M   'P 1'
#
loop_
_entity.id
_entity.type
_entity.pdbx_description
1 polymer ?
#
loop_
_entity_poly.entity_id
_entity_poly.type
_entity_poly.pdbx_seq_one_letter_code
_entity_poly.pdbx_strand_id
1 'polypeptide(L)' 'MKIRKAELIELVERAMNKEEKFVDDTQLDTNPQVIEMCNKARGKRSAFYDVLDALRGNAIFLRIDAGKP' A
#
# COMPACT_ATOMS: atom_id res chain seq x y z
N MET A 1 4.08 3.48 24.61
CA MET A 1 3.91 2.03 24.34
C MET A 1 4.87 1.66 23.20
N LYS A 2 5.79 0.70 23.39
CA LYS A 2 6.66 0.23 22.29
C LYS A 2 5.96 -0.91 21.59
N ILE A 3 5.59 -0.73 20.32
CA ILE A 3 5.06 -1.80 19.47
C ILE A 3 6.22 -2.68 19.04
N ARG A 4 6.07 -4.01 19.14
CA ARG A 4 7.08 -4.96 18.65
C ARG A 4 7.07 -4.99 17.13
N LYS A 5 8.24 -5.24 16.52
CA LYS A 5 8.39 -5.34 15.07
C LYS A 5 7.36 -6.28 14.41
N ALA A 6 7.10 -7.43 15.02
CA ALA A 6 6.09 -8.39 14.53
C ALA A 6 4.66 -7.82 14.54
N GLU A 7 4.29 -7.11 15.62
CA GLU A 7 2.98 -6.46 15.73
C GLU A 7 2.80 -5.34 14.70
N LEU A 8 3.89 -4.62 14.39
CA LEU A 8 3.87 -3.60 13.34
C LEU A 8 3.69 -4.24 11.94
N ILE A 9 4.37 -5.35 11.66
CA ILE A 9 4.20 -6.10 10.41
C ILE A 9 2.74 -6.56 10.26
N GLU A 10 2.17 -7.18 11.29
CA GLU A 10 0.76 -7.63 11.28
C GLU A 10 -0.24 -6.48 11.10
N LEU A 11 0.05 -5.29 11.64
CA LEU A 11 -0.78 -4.10 11.44
C LEU A 11 -0.74 -3.63 9.99
N VAL A 12 0.45 -3.58 9.39
CA VAL A 12 0.61 -3.15 8.00
C VAL A 12 0.00 -4.17 7.03
N GLU A 13 0.18 -5.48 7.27
CA GLU A 13 -0.45 -6.55 6.48
C GLU A 13 -1.98 -6.46 6.53
N ARG A 14 -2.57 -6.23 7.71
CA ARG A 14 -4.02 -6.03 7.84
C ARG A 14 -4.51 -4.79 7.10
N ALA A 15 -3.77 -3.69 7.17
CA ALA A 15 -4.11 -2.47 6.45
C ALA A 15 -4.04 -2.68 4.93
N MET A 16 -3.01 -3.38 4.46
CA MET A 16 -2.82 -3.75 3.05
C MET A 16 -3.95 -4.64 2.54
N ASN A 17 -4.30 -5.70 3.26
CA ASN A 17 -5.38 -6.61 2.89
C ASN A 17 -6.74 -5.90 2.82
N LYS A 18 -6.97 -4.90 3.68
CA LYS A 18 -8.19 -4.09 3.64
C LYS A 18 -8.29 -3.26 2.36
N GLU A 19 -7.21 -2.61 1.96
CA GLU A 19 -7.19 -1.82 0.72
C GLU A 19 -7.26 -2.73 -0.52
N GLU A 20 -6.62 -3.91 -0.48
CA GLU A 20 -6.72 -4.91 -1.54
C GLU A 20 -8.15 -5.43 -1.72
N LYS A 21 -8.81 -5.82 -0.63
CA LYS A 21 -10.21 -6.23 -0.66
C LYS A 21 -11.12 -5.13 -1.22
N PHE A 22 -10.90 -3.87 -0.83
CA PHE A 22 -11.66 -2.76 -1.39
C PHE A 22 -11.49 -2.63 -2.91
N VAL A 23 -10.26 -2.77 -3.42
CA VAL A 23 -9.99 -2.75 -4.86
C VAL A 23 -10.68 -3.94 -5.54
N ASP A 24 -10.57 -5.14 -4.99
CA ASP A 24 -11.19 -6.33 -5.58
C ASP A 24 -12.72 -6.21 -5.67
N ASP A 25 -13.34 -5.68 -4.60
CA ASP A 25 -14.79 -5.48 -4.50
C ASP A 25 -15.30 -4.37 -5.44
N THR A 26 -14.45 -3.41 -5.85
CA THR A 26 -14.91 -2.16 -6.53
C THR A 26 -14.25 -1.84 -7.87
N GLN A 27 -13.26 -2.62 -8.33
CA GLN A 27 -12.48 -2.32 -9.54
C GLN A 27 -13.26 -2.35 -10.86
N LEU A 28 -14.44 -2.96 -10.90
CA LEU A 28 -15.32 -3.05 -12.07
C LEU A 28 -16.38 -1.93 -12.11
N ASP A 29 -16.42 -1.07 -11.09
CA ASP A 29 -17.36 0.04 -11.06
C ASP A 29 -16.99 1.09 -12.12
N THR A 30 -18.00 1.73 -12.68
CA THR A 30 -17.89 2.79 -13.69
C THR A 30 -18.10 4.18 -13.10
N ASN A 31 -18.52 4.26 -11.83
CA ASN A 31 -18.69 5.51 -11.12
C ASN A 31 -17.32 6.20 -10.94
N PRO A 32 -17.14 7.44 -11.45
CA PRO A 32 -15.87 8.16 -11.35
C PRO A 32 -15.34 8.32 -9.92
N GLN A 33 -16.22 8.46 -8.93
CA GLN A 33 -15.82 8.57 -7.52
C GLN A 33 -15.27 7.24 -6.99
N VAL A 34 -15.88 6.12 -7.40
CA VAL A 34 -15.42 4.78 -7.02
C VAL A 34 -14.08 4.47 -7.70
N ILE A 35 -13.92 4.86 -8.97
CA ILE A 35 -12.64 4.76 -9.69
C ILE A 35 -11.53 5.54 -8.96
N GLU A 36 -11.81 6.79 -8.54
CA GLU A 36 -10.85 7.59 -7.78
C GLU A 36 -10.47 6.94 -6.44
N MET A 37 -11.46 6.40 -5.72
CA MET A 37 -11.22 5.66 -4.47
C MET A 37 -10.38 4.40 -4.71
N CYS A 38 -10.66 3.64 -5.77
CA CYS A 38 -9.87 2.48 -6.20
C CYS A 38 -8.40 2.86 -6.42
N ASN A 39 -8.16 3.96 -7.13
CA ASN A 39 -6.80 4.44 -7.41
C ASN A 39 -6.08 4.86 -6.12
N LYS A 40 -6.77 5.53 -5.19
CA LYS A 40 -6.23 5.86 -3.86
C LYS A 40 -5.88 4.60 -3.06
N ALA A 41 -6.75 3.59 -3.07
CA ALA A 41 -6.52 2.33 -2.38
C ALA A 41 -5.30 1.57 -2.96
N ARG A 42 -5.15 1.53 -4.29
CA ARG A 42 -3.96 0.99 -4.96
C ARG A 42 -2.68 1.71 -4.55
N GLY A 43 -2.72 3.04 -4.49
CA GLY A 43 -1.59 3.86 -4.03
C GLY A 43 -1.18 3.55 -2.58
N LYS A 44 -2.15 3.47 -1.67
CA LYS A 44 -1.90 3.05 -0.28
C LYS A 44 -1.33 1.65 -0.18
N ARG A 45 -1.86 0.69 -0.96
CA ARG A 45 -1.34 -0.69 -1.00
C ARG A 45 0.14 -0.70 -1.37
N SER A 46 0.54 0.07 -2.38
CA SER A 46 1.96 0.21 -2.77
C SER A 46 2.81 0.74 -1.61
N ALA A 47 2.34 1.79 -0.92
CA ALA A 47 3.07 2.34 0.22
C ALA A 47 3.20 1.33 1.38
N PHE A 48 2.17 0.52 1.65
CA PHE A 48 2.25 -0.54 2.65
C PHE A 48 3.22 -1.64 2.26
N TYR A 49 3.32 -1.99 0.98
CA TYR A 49 4.35 -2.91 0.48
C TYR A 49 5.75 -2.39 0.77
N ASP A 50 6.04 -1.13 0.45
CA ASP A 50 7.36 -0.53 0.71
C ASP A 50 7.69 -0.56 2.22
N VAL A 51 6.72 -0.23 3.07
CA VAL A 51 6.90 -0.30 4.53
C VAL A 51 7.16 -1.74 5.01
N LEU A 52 6.42 -2.72 4.50
CA LEU A 52 6.62 -4.13 4.84
C LEU A 52 8.00 -4.62 4.41
N ASP A 53 8.47 -4.18 3.24
CA ASP A 53 9.78 -4.54 2.71
C ASP A 53 10.90 -4.00 3.60
N ALA A 54 10.84 -2.72 4.00
CA ALA A 54 11.74 -2.14 5.02
C ALA A 54 11.71 -2.93 6.33
N LEU A 55 10.50 -3.22 6.83
CA LEU A 55 10.34 -3.91 8.10
C LEU A 55 10.94 -5.32 8.02
N ARG A 56 10.80 -6.03 6.91
CA ARG A 56 11.37 -7.38 6.76
C ARG A 56 12.89 -7.36 6.58
N GLY A 57 13.49 -6.19 6.37
CA GLY A 57 14.93 -6.03 6.19
C GLY A 57 15.38 -6.22 4.74
N ASN A 58 14.44 -6.17 3.81
CA ASN A 58 14.76 -6.10 2.38
C ASN A 58 15.18 -4.65 2.06
N ALA A 59 16.19 -4.50 1.21
CA ALA A 59 16.67 -3.17 0.82
C ALA A 59 15.61 -2.47 -0.04
N ILE A 60 15.02 -1.37 0.46
CA ILE A 60 14.16 -0.52 -0.34
C ILE A 60 15.02 0.21 -1.37
N PHE A 61 14.88 -0.17 -2.64
CA PHE A 61 15.43 0.57 -3.76
C PHE A 61 14.41 1.62 -4.22
N LEU A 62 14.47 2.82 -3.65
CA LEU A 62 13.74 3.98 -4.17
C LEU A 62 14.32 4.38 -5.53
N ARG A 63 13.66 3.94 -6.61
CA ARG A 63 13.92 4.48 -7.96
C ARG A 63 13.31 5.88 -8.03
N ILE A 64 14.14 6.89 -7.74
CA ILE A 64 13.79 8.28 -8.02
C ILE A 64 14.10 8.51 -9.50
N ASP A 65 13.07 8.51 -10.33
CA ASP A 65 13.18 9.06 -11.68
C ASP A 65 13.32 10.58 -11.56
N ALA A 66 14.56 11.06 -11.52
CA ALA A 66 14.86 12.46 -11.76
C ALA A 66 14.59 12.69 -13.25
N GLY A 67 13.34 13.01 -13.58
CA GLY A 67 12.93 13.43 -14.93
C GLY A 67 13.96 14.43 -15.46
N LYS A 68 14.58 14.10 -16.60
CA LYS A 68 15.52 15.02 -17.25
C LYS A 68 14.80 16.32 -17.62
N PRO A 69 15.49 17.47 -17.54
CA PRO A 69 14.92 18.78 -17.88
C PRO A 69 14.46 18.87 -19.34
#